data_AF-A0A857C487-F1
#
_entry.id   AF-A0A857C487-F1
#
_cell.length_a   1.000
_cell.length_b   1.000
_cell.length_c   1.000
_cell.angle_alpha   90.00
_cell.angle_beta   90.00
_cell.angle_gamma   90.00
#
_symmetry.space_group_name_H-M   'P 1'
#
loop_
_entity.id
_entity.type
_entity.pdbx_description
1 polymer ?
#
loop_
_entity_poly.entity_id
_entity_poly.type
_entity_poly.pdbx_seq_one_letter_code
_entity_poly.pdbx_strand_id
1 'polypeptide(L)'
;MDRPVSGMGPALADSDDDVLSRLAHVLHEMGLPCDCQDQVERAVSLFAELEARRVRRRLMEAARTRAVRLAGFIGYLDDLREGAAEQLGPDDCLLIADTFRTIGRTALEGAACLEMLAGRLEPSGREDGSGQS
;
A
#
# COMPACT_ATOMS: atom_id res chain seq x y z
N MET A 1 26.96 -7.99 -12.01
CA MET A 1 25.76 -8.83 -12.13
C MET A 1 24.89 -8.56 -10.92
N ASP A 2 24.06 -7.52 -11.02
CA ASP A 2 23.16 -7.08 -9.97
C ASP A 2 21.92 -7.98 -9.96
N ARG A 3 21.62 -8.58 -8.81
CA ARG A 3 20.39 -9.35 -8.61
C ARG A 3 19.21 -8.37 -8.50
N PRO A 4 18.11 -8.56 -9.23
CA PRO A 4 16.90 -7.79 -8.99
C PRO A 4 16.29 -8.24 -7.66
N VAL A 5 16.03 -7.30 -6.75
CA VAL A 5 15.14 -7.51 -5.61
C VAL A 5 13.74 -7.69 -6.20
N SER A 6 13.41 -8.94 -6.53
CA SER A 6 12.06 -9.37 -6.87
C SER A 6 11.20 -9.37 -5.62
N GLY A 7 10.05 -8.71 -5.71
CA GLY A 7 8.84 -9.11 -5.01
C GLY A 7 8.83 -8.96 -3.50
N MET A 8 8.76 -7.72 -3.01
CA MET A 8 8.09 -7.49 -1.73
C MET A 8 6.59 -7.38 -2.02
N GLY A 9 5.95 -8.55 -2.13
CA GLY A 9 4.49 -8.66 -2.25
C GLY A 9 3.78 -8.23 -0.95
N PRO A 10 2.45 -8.07 -0.97
CA PRO A 10 1.62 -7.48 0.10
C PRO A 10 1.50 -8.34 1.39
N ALA A 11 2.37 -9.33 1.60
CA ALA A 11 2.23 -10.33 2.67
C ALA A 11 2.43 -9.80 4.10
N LEU A 12 2.95 -8.59 4.29
CA LEU A 12 3.17 -8.00 5.62
C LEU A 12 1.95 -7.24 6.16
N ALA A 13 0.93 -7.01 5.34
CA ALA A 13 -0.21 -6.18 5.74
C ALA A 13 -1.36 -6.99 6.36
N ASP A 14 -1.48 -8.27 6.00
CA ASP A 14 -2.42 -9.23 6.61
C ASP A 14 -1.86 -9.86 7.89
N SER A 15 -0.55 -9.80 8.13
CA SER A 15 0.07 -10.48 9.27
C SER A 15 -0.22 -9.82 10.61
N ASP A 16 -0.38 -8.50 10.65
CA ASP A 16 -0.42 -7.77 11.91
C ASP A 16 -1.80 -7.83 12.57
N ASP A 17 -2.89 -7.75 11.79
CA ASP A 17 -4.26 -7.93 12.28
C ASP A 17 -4.51 -9.39 12.70
N ASP A 18 -3.90 -10.35 12.01
CA ASP A 18 -3.96 -11.77 12.33
C ASP A 18 -3.18 -12.09 13.63
N VAL A 19 -2.04 -11.43 13.86
CA VAL A 19 -1.27 -11.55 15.11
C VAL A 19 -2.04 -10.96 16.30
N LEU A 20 -2.69 -9.81 16.15
CA LEU A 20 -3.50 -9.22 17.22
C LEU A 20 -4.70 -10.11 17.57
N SER A 21 -5.36 -10.69 16.56
CA SER A 21 -6.48 -11.62 16.76
C SER A 21 -6.03 -12.91 17.47
N ARG A 22 -4.89 -13.47 17.08
CA ARG A 22 -4.29 -14.63 17.74
C ARG A 22 -3.86 -14.34 19.18
N LEU A 23 -3.31 -13.15 19.42
CA LEU A 23 -2.91 -12.73 20.77
C LEU A 23 -4.14 -12.61 21.69
N ALA A 24 -5.23 -12.01 21.20
CA ALA A 24 -6.50 -11.94 21.94
C ALA A 24 -7.04 -13.34 22.27
N HIS A 25 -6.98 -14.27 21.31
CA HIS A 25 -7.43 -15.64 21.52
C HIS A 25 -6.60 -16.38 22.59
N VAL A 26 -5.27 -16.28 22.55
CA VAL A 26 -4.39 -16.89 23.55
C VAL A 26 -4.62 -16.28 24.94
N LEU A 27 -4.83 -14.97 25.02
CA LEU A 27 -5.10 -14.29 26.30
C LEU A 27 -6.46 -14.70 26.89
N HIS A 28 -7.46 -14.97 26.04
CA HIS A 28 -8.74 -15.52 26.45
C HIS A 28 -8.61 -16.95 27.02
N GLU A 29 -7.81 -17.81 26.37
CA GLU A 29 -7.58 -19.19 26.82
C GLU A 29 -6.81 -19.30 28.15
N MET A 30 -6.04 -18.27 28.53
CA MET A 30 -5.28 -18.27 29.79
C MET A 30 -6.14 -18.06 31.05
N GLY A 31 -7.47 -17.88 30.92
CA GLY A 31 -8.39 -17.82 32.06
C GLY A 31 -8.16 -16.59 32.95
N LEU A 32 -7.90 -15.44 32.32
CA LEU A 32 -7.80 -14.16 33.03
C LEU A 32 -9.11 -13.84 33.77
N PRO A 33 -9.06 -13.18 34.95
CA PRO A 33 -10.24 -12.62 35.57
C PRO A 33 -10.99 -11.70 34.59
N CYS A 34 -12.32 -11.66 34.65
CA CYS A 34 -13.16 -10.94 33.68
C CYS A 34 -12.71 -9.48 33.45
N ASP A 35 -12.36 -8.77 34.52
CA ASP A 35 -11.92 -7.38 34.44
C ASP A 35 -10.60 -7.21 33.66
N CYS A 36 -9.70 -8.20 33.79
CA CYS A 36 -8.44 -8.23 33.06
C CYS A 36 -8.67 -8.58 31.58
N GLN A 37 -9.61 -9.48 31.30
CA GLN A 37 -9.98 -9.83 29.93
C GLN A 37 -10.60 -8.63 29.20
N ASP A 38 -11.54 -7.92 29.83
CA ASP A 38 -12.14 -6.70 29.29
C ASP A 38 -11.11 -5.60 29.03
N GLN A 39 -10.07 -5.52 29.88
CA GLN A 39 -8.99 -4.56 29.69
C GLN A 39 -8.09 -4.94 28.51
N VAL A 40 -7.80 -6.22 28.33
CA VAL A 40 -7.05 -6.75 27.19
C VAL A 40 -7.80 -6.53 25.88
N GLU A 41 -9.08 -6.89 25.82
CA GLU A 41 -9.91 -6.72 24.61
C GLU A 41 -9.99 -5.25 24.19
N ARG A 42 -10.18 -4.34 25.15
CA ARG A 42 -10.15 -2.89 24.89
C ARG A 42 -8.79 -2.42 24.39
N ALA A 43 -7.70 -2.91 24.97
CA ALA A 43 -6.35 -2.55 24.54
C ALA A 43 -6.08 -3.04 23.11
N VAL A 44 -6.40 -4.30 22.80
CA VAL A 44 -6.24 -4.88 21.46
C VAL A 44 -7.06 -4.11 20.42
N SER A 45 -8.32 -3.78 20.74
CA SER A 45 -9.18 -2.97 19.86
C SER A 45 -8.56 -1.60 19.56
N LEU A 46 -8.05 -0.92 20.59
CA LEU A 46 -7.36 0.36 20.42
C LEU A 46 -6.08 0.22 19.57
N PHE A 47 -5.31 -0.85 19.75
CA PHE A 47 -4.12 -1.11 18.93
C PHE A 47 -4.48 -1.36 17.47
N ALA A 48 -5.52 -2.15 17.19
CA ALA A 48 -6.00 -2.38 15.84
C ALA A 48 -6.41 -1.07 15.15
N GLU A 49 -7.14 -0.19 15.84
CA GLU A 49 -7.49 1.13 15.30
C GLU A 49 -6.26 2.01 15.00
N LEU A 50 -5.27 2.00 15.91
CA LEU A 50 -4.04 2.78 15.74
C LEU A 50 -3.20 2.26 14.58
N GLU A 51 -3.07 0.95 14.43
CA GLU A 51 -2.32 0.35 13.33
C GLU A 51 -3.05 0.56 11.99
N ALA A 52 -4.39 0.42 11.94
CA ALA A 52 -5.17 0.77 10.76
C ALA A 52 -4.93 2.23 10.31
N ARG A 53 -4.92 3.18 11.26
CA ARG A 53 -4.58 4.58 10.99
C ARG A 53 -3.15 4.75 10.50
N ARG A 54 -2.20 3.99 11.06
CA ARG A 54 -0.77 4.03 10.68
C ARG A 54 -0.57 3.50 9.27
N VAL A 55 -1.15 2.36 8.93
CA VAL A 55 -1.10 1.76 7.58
C VAL A 55 -1.71 2.70 6.55
N ARG A 56 -2.89 3.29 6.83
CA ARG A 56 -3.50 4.29 5.94
C ARG A 56 -2.57 5.47 5.65
N ARG A 57 -1.94 6.04 6.69
CA ARG A 57 -0.98 7.14 6.51
C ARG A 57 0.21 6.73 5.65
N ARG A 58 0.76 5.52 5.88
CA ARG A 58 1.89 4.98 5.11
C ARG A 58 1.54 4.79 3.63
N LEU A 59 0.36 4.22 3.33
CA LEU A 59 -0.09 4.03 1.94
C LEU A 59 -0.29 5.37 1.22
N MET A 60 -0.90 6.35 1.89
CA MET A 60 -1.03 7.70 1.33
C MET A 60 0.32 8.37 1.09
N GLU A 61 1.27 8.25 2.02
CA GLU A 61 2.61 8.81 1.86
C GLU A 61 3.39 8.13 0.73
N ALA A 62 3.25 6.81 0.59
CA ALA A 62 3.83 6.06 -0.51
C ALA A 62 3.25 6.53 -1.86
N ALA A 63 1.93 6.67 -1.97
CA ALA A 63 1.27 7.19 -3.17
C ALA A 63 1.74 8.61 -3.52
N ARG A 64 1.84 9.51 -2.53
CA ARG A 64 2.39 10.87 -2.70
C ARG A 64 3.83 10.86 -3.20
N THR A 65 4.66 10.00 -2.62
CA THR A 65 6.06 9.84 -3.06
C THR A 65 6.13 9.42 -4.52
N ARG A 66 5.23 8.53 -4.98
CA ARG A 66 5.15 8.15 -6.40
C ARG A 66 4.69 9.30 -7.27
N ALA A 67 3.69 10.07 -6.84
CA ALA A 67 3.22 11.25 -7.57
C ALA A 67 4.33 12.31 -7.74
N VAL A 68 5.11 12.59 -6.70
CA VAL A 68 6.27 13.50 -6.79
C VAL A 68 7.31 12.98 -7.78
N ARG A 69 7.61 11.67 -7.73
CA ARG A 69 8.56 11.06 -8.68
C ARG A 69 8.06 11.15 -10.12
N LEU A 70 6.78 10.91 -10.36
CA LEU A 70 6.15 11.04 -11.67
C LEU A 70 6.20 12.49 -12.18
N ALA A 71 5.93 13.47 -11.31
CA ALA A 71 6.05 14.88 -11.66
C ALA A 71 7.47 15.25 -12.08
N GLY A 72 8.49 14.67 -11.44
CA GLY A 72 9.89 14.85 -11.84
C GLY A 72 10.21 14.38 -13.26
N PHE A 73 9.48 13.41 -13.80
CA PHE A 73 9.67 12.95 -15.18
C PHE A 73 9.02 13.86 -16.23
N ILE A 74 8.10 14.75 -15.84
CA ILE A 74 7.38 15.61 -16.80
C ILE A 74 8.36 16.54 -17.53
N GLY A 75 9.31 17.15 -16.83
CA GLY A 75 10.32 18.01 -17.47
C GLY A 75 11.15 17.28 -18.52
N TYR A 76 11.58 16.05 -18.22
CA TYR A 76 12.30 15.21 -19.18
C TYR A 76 11.44 14.86 -20.42
N LEU A 77 10.14 14.61 -20.24
CA LEU A 77 9.22 14.36 -21.35
C LEU A 77 8.95 15.63 -22.18
N ASP A 78 8.92 16.80 -21.55
CA ASP A 78 8.81 18.08 -22.23
C ASP A 78 10.07 18.38 -23.07
N ASP A 79 11.26 18.09 -22.56
CA ASP A 79 12.52 18.19 -23.30
C ASP A 79 12.51 17.31 -24.57
N LEU A 80 11.93 16.10 -24.49
CA LEU A 80 11.73 15.22 -25.66
C LEU A 80 10.71 15.76 -26.67
N ARG A 81 9.73 16.55 -26.22
CA ARG A 81 8.75 17.19 -27.11
C ARG A 81 9.36 18.37 -27.86
N GLU A 82 10.22 19.13 -27.19
CA GLU A 82 10.82 20.36 -27.71
C GLU A 82 12.09 20.10 -28.54
N GLY A 83 12.75 18.95 -28.35
CA GLY A 83 14.04 18.64 -28.96
C GLY A 83 14.12 17.34 -29.75
N ALA A 84 14.62 17.48 -30.98
CA ALA A 84 15.67 16.62 -31.54
C ALA A 84 15.34 15.18 -32.02
N ALA A 85 14.18 14.94 -32.64
CA ALA A 85 13.97 13.69 -33.39
C ALA A 85 15.11 13.37 -34.39
N GLU A 86 15.80 14.39 -34.91
CA GLU A 86 16.92 14.26 -35.85
C GLU A 86 18.29 14.04 -35.18
N GLN A 87 18.40 14.18 -33.84
CA GLN A 87 19.66 14.08 -33.09
C GLN A 87 19.72 12.86 -32.16
N LEU A 88 18.62 12.11 -32.04
CA LEU A 88 18.56 10.90 -31.21
C LEU A 88 19.27 9.74 -31.89
N GLY A 89 20.32 9.23 -31.25
CA GLY A 89 20.94 7.97 -31.60
C GLY A 89 20.12 6.75 -31.12
N PRO A 90 20.48 5.53 -31.56
CA PRO A 90 19.85 4.30 -31.06
C PRO A 90 19.92 4.13 -29.54
N ASP A 91 21.04 4.53 -28.92
CA ASP A 91 21.23 4.43 -27.47
C ASP A 91 20.33 5.42 -26.71
N ASP A 92 20.14 6.62 -27.23
CA ASP A 92 19.22 7.61 -26.66
C ASP A 92 17.78 7.09 -26.70
N CYS A 93 17.37 6.48 -27.83
CA CYS A 93 16.07 5.83 -27.96
C CYS A 93 15.87 4.71 -26.93
N LEU A 94 16.90 3.90 -26.65
CA LEU A 94 16.84 2.85 -25.63
C LEU A 94 16.72 3.43 -24.22
N LEU A 95 17.46 4.51 -23.92
CA LEU A 95 17.37 5.20 -22.64
C LEU A 95 15.99 5.82 -22.42
N ILE A 96 15.43 6.49 -23.44
CA ILE A 96 14.07 7.04 -23.40
C ILE A 96 13.05 5.92 -23.16
N ALA A 97 13.17 4.80 -23.87
CA ALA A 97 12.30 3.65 -23.68
C ALA A 97 12.39 3.09 -22.24
N ASP A 98 13.57 3.06 -21.63
CA ASP A 98 13.73 2.66 -20.22
C ASP A 98 13.09 3.67 -19.25
N THR A 99 13.20 4.96 -19.54
CA THR A 99 12.50 6.01 -18.77
C THR A 99 10.99 5.80 -18.82
N PHE A 100 10.40 5.53 -19.99
CA PHE A 100 8.97 5.21 -20.10
C PHE A 100 8.58 3.97 -19.28
N ARG A 101 9.40 2.90 -19.29
CA ARG A 101 9.16 1.72 -18.45
C ARG A 101 9.20 2.06 -16.96
N THR A 102 10.13 2.93 -16.55
CA THR A 102 10.27 3.38 -15.16
C THR A 102 9.06 4.21 -14.71
N ILE A 103 8.56 5.10 -15.57
CA ILE A 103 7.32 5.86 -15.35
C ILE A 103 6.15 4.89 -15.17
N GLY A 104 5.97 3.94 -16.08
CA GLY A 104 4.90 2.94 -16.01
C GLY A 104 4.93 2.13 -14.71
N ARG A 105 6.10 1.64 -14.31
CA ARG A 105 6.26 0.91 -13.04
C ARG A 105 5.93 1.78 -11.84
N THR A 106 6.41 3.01 -11.81
CA THR A 106 6.14 3.98 -10.72
C THR A 106 4.64 4.28 -10.62
N ALA A 107 3.95 4.42 -11.75
CA ALA A 107 2.50 4.63 -11.80
C ALA A 107 1.73 3.42 -11.27
N LEU A 108 2.11 2.19 -11.68
CA LEU A 108 1.51 0.96 -11.17
C LEU A 108 1.69 0.81 -9.65
N GLU A 109 2.88 1.10 -9.14
CA GLU A 109 3.13 1.09 -7.69
C GLU A 109 2.26 2.12 -6.94
N GLY A 110 2.08 3.31 -7.52
CA GLY A 110 1.20 4.34 -6.97
C GLY A 110 -0.27 3.90 -6.95
N ALA A 111 -0.75 3.31 -8.05
CA ALA A 111 -2.10 2.76 -8.17
C ALA A 111 -2.35 1.67 -7.12
N ALA A 112 -1.43 0.70 -7.00
CA ALA A 112 -1.53 -0.36 -6.01
C ALA A 112 -1.64 0.18 -4.58
N CYS A 113 -0.88 1.23 -4.22
CA CYS A 113 -1.00 1.88 -2.91
C CYS A 113 -2.40 2.43 -2.65
N LEU A 114 -3.03 3.02 -3.67
CA LEU A 114 -4.37 3.58 -3.58
C LEU A 114 -5.47 2.51 -3.57
N GLU A 115 -5.28 1.41 -4.31
CA GLU A 115 -6.19 0.25 -4.30
C GLU A 115 -6.19 -0.44 -2.93
N MET A 116 -5.00 -0.69 -2.35
CA MET A 116 -4.86 -1.21 -0.98
C MET A 116 -5.50 -0.29 0.04
N LEU A 117 -5.39 1.03 -0.16
CA LEU A 117 -6.03 1.99 0.71
C LEU A 117 -7.55 1.98 0.55
N ALA A 118 -8.07 1.89 -0.68
CA ALA A 118 -9.50 1.83 -0.95
C ALA A 118 -10.13 0.62 -0.25
N GLY A 119 -9.52 -0.57 -0.37
CA GLY A 119 -9.98 -1.77 0.33
C GLY A 119 -9.99 -1.66 1.87
N ARG A 120 -9.20 -0.73 2.44
CA ARG A 120 -9.18 -0.43 3.88
C ARG A 120 -10.10 0.71 4.29
N LEU A 121 -10.62 1.49 3.33
CA LEU A 121 -11.59 2.56 3.57
C LEU A 121 -13.03 2.07 3.39
N GLU A 122 -13.24 0.99 2.63
CA GLU A 122 -14.55 0.35 2.56
C GLU A 122 -14.93 -0.14 3.96
N PRO A 123 -16.06 0.34 4.52
CA PRO A 123 -16.54 -0.17 5.79
C PRO A 123 -16.87 -1.65 5.60
N SER A 124 -16.38 -2.49 6.50
CA SER A 124 -16.77 -3.90 6.65
C SER A 124 -18.22 -4.02 7.14
N GLY A 125 -19.16 -3.46 6.38
CA GLY A 125 -20.55 -3.26 6.75
C GLY A 125 -21.45 -3.45 5.53
N ARG A 126 -21.47 -4.66 5.02
CA ARG A 126 -22.55 -5.15 4.14
C ARG A 126 -23.11 -6.45 4.72
N GLU A 127 -23.51 -6.41 5.99
CA GLU A 127 -24.34 -7.46 6.60
C GLU A 127 -25.82 -7.15 6.36
N ASP A 128 -26.46 -8.06 5.61
CA ASP A 128 -27.82 -8.59 5.75
C ASP A 128 -29.02 -7.65 5.79
N GLY A 129 -29.42 -7.22 4.59
CA GLY A 129 -30.80 -6.87 4.27
C GLY A 129 -31.51 -8.00 3.52
N SER A 130 -31.74 -9.16 4.14
CA SER A 130 -32.79 -10.08 3.70
C SER A 130 -33.61 -10.56 4.89
N GLY A 131 -34.37 -9.60 5.43
CA GLY A 131 -35.49 -9.89 6.31
C GLY A 131 -36.48 -10.79 5.59
N GLN A 132 -36.81 -11.88 6.28
CA GLN A 132 -37.90 -12.80 5.97
C GLN A 132 -39.20 -12.02 5.74
N SER A 133 -39.97 -12.44 4.74
CA SER A 133 -41.41 -12.24 4.63
C SER A 133 -42.06 -13.59 4.34
#